data_AF-A0A831KT54-F1
#
_entry.id   AF-A0A831KT54-F1
#
_cell.length_a   1.000
_cell.length_b   1.000
_cell.length_c   1.000
_cell.angle_alpha   90.00
_cell.angle_beta   90.00
_cell.angle_gamma   90.00
#
_symmetry.space_group_name_H-M   'P 1'
#
loop_
_entity.id
_entity.type
_entity.pdbx_description
1 polymer ?
#
loop_
_entity_poly.entity_id
_entity_poly.type
_entity_poly.pdbx_seq_one_letter_code
_entity_poly.pdbx_strand_id
1 'polypeptide(L)'
;GQGIAASAGIAATAEKEEMFGKGLVFTVIPETQAIYGLLVVILIMAFTGMITRDVTATAAAGLASIGAGFAVGLAGLSAIGQGMTAASGIGATAQRQDAMGASLVFAVMAETFAIFGLLVAVLIMFGIGLFGGA
;
A
#
# COMPACT_ATOMS: atom_id res chain seq x y z
N GLY A 1 7.81 -4.18 1.63
CA GLY A 1 7.43 -5.47 1.02
C GLY A 1 8.07 -5.70 -0.32
N GLN A 2 7.93 -4.75 -1.24
CA GLN A 2 8.31 -4.88 -2.65
C GLN A 2 9.73 -5.43 -2.86
N GLY A 3 10.74 -4.93 -2.13
CA GLY A 3 12.12 -5.44 -2.25
C GLY A 3 12.28 -6.94 -1.91
N ILE A 4 11.46 -7.48 -1.00
CA ILE A 4 11.47 -8.90 -0.63
C ILE A 4 10.88 -9.76 -1.77
N ALA A 5 9.77 -9.31 -2.34
CA ALA A 5 9.16 -9.99 -3.49
C ALA A 5 10.06 -9.87 -4.74
N ALA A 6 10.63 -8.69 -4.99
CA ALA A 6 11.51 -8.44 -6.12
C ALA A 6 12.78 -9.29 -6.08
N SER A 7 13.41 -9.46 -4.92
CA SER A 7 14.61 -10.30 -4.80
C SER A 7 14.31 -11.77 -5.13
N ALA A 8 13.16 -12.29 -4.67
CA ALA A 8 12.69 -13.62 -5.06
C ALA A 8 12.34 -13.70 -6.55
N GLY A 9 11.73 -12.64 -7.10
CA GLY A 9 11.45 -12.51 -8.53
C GLY A 9 12.70 -12.57 -9.40
N ILE A 10 13.77 -11.86 -9.00
CA ILE A 10 15.07 -11.90 -9.68
C ILE A 10 15.65 -13.32 -9.65
N ALA A 11 15.64 -13.97 -8.48
CA ALA A 11 16.13 -15.34 -8.33
C ALA A 11 15.35 -16.33 -9.21
N ALA A 12 14.02 -16.26 -9.21
CA ALA A 12 13.18 -17.12 -10.04
C ALA A 12 13.36 -16.85 -11.54
N THR A 13 13.57 -15.58 -11.93
CA THR A 13 13.79 -15.18 -13.33
C THR A 13 15.15 -15.67 -13.83
N ALA A 14 16.17 -15.68 -12.97
CA ALA A 14 17.50 -16.19 -13.32
C ALA A 14 17.47 -17.70 -13.65
N GLU A 15 16.61 -18.47 -12.99
CA GLU A 15 16.40 -19.89 -13.27
C GLU A 15 15.49 -20.12 -14.49
N LYS A 16 14.44 -19.30 -14.63
CA LYS A 16 13.40 -19.44 -15.67
C LYS A 16 12.93 -18.07 -16.13
N GLU A 17 13.26 -17.68 -17.36
CA GLU A 17 12.88 -16.37 -17.91
C GLU A 17 11.36 -16.12 -17.91
N GLU A 18 10.55 -17.17 -18.10
CA GLU A 18 9.08 -17.12 -18.00
C GLU A 18 8.55 -16.66 -16.64
N MET A 19 9.38 -16.70 -15.59
CA MET A 19 9.02 -16.22 -14.26
C MET A 19 9.07 -14.71 -14.13
N PHE A 20 9.66 -13.97 -15.08
CA PHE A 20 9.74 -12.51 -15.01
C PHE A 20 8.35 -11.87 -14.84
N GLY A 21 7.42 -12.20 -15.73
CA GLY A 21 6.06 -11.65 -15.68
C GLY A 21 5.29 -12.07 -14.43
N LYS A 22 5.46 -13.31 -13.98
CA LYS A 22 4.77 -13.84 -12.79
C LYS A 22 5.33 -13.23 -11.50
N GLY A 23 6.65 -13.10 -11.41
CA GLY A 23 7.34 -12.42 -10.33
C GLY A 23 6.93 -10.95 -10.22
N LEU A 24 6.76 -10.28 -11.35
CA LEU A 24 6.28 -8.89 -11.37
C LEU A 24 4.88 -8.74 -10.75
N VAL A 25 3.96 -9.66 -11.06
CA VAL A 25 2.61 -9.67 -10.47
C VAL A 25 2.68 -9.74 -8.94
N PHE A 26 3.49 -10.67 -8.39
CA PHE A 26 3.68 -10.76 -6.93
C PHE A 26 4.38 -9.54 -6.33
N THR A 27 5.28 -8.90 -7.09
CA THR A 27 6.05 -7.74 -6.62
C THR A 27 5.23 -6.46 -6.53
N VAL A 28 4.18 -6.34 -7.35
CA VAL A 28 3.25 -5.20 -7.33
C VAL A 28 2.30 -5.23 -6.13
N ILE A 29 2.00 -6.41 -5.57
CA ILE A 29 1.02 -6.50 -4.47
C ILE A 29 1.47 -5.65 -3.26
N PRO A 30 2.71 -5.72 -2.75
CA PRO A 30 3.15 -4.86 -1.65
C PRO A 30 3.41 -3.38 -2.02
N GLU A 31 3.14 -2.96 -3.26
CA GLU A 31 3.27 -1.57 -3.72
C GLU A 31 2.04 -0.75 -3.35
N THR A 32 0.87 -1.38 -3.21
CA THR A 32 -0.41 -0.71 -2.93
C THR A 32 -0.35 0.13 -1.65
N GLN A 33 0.40 -0.29 -0.63
CA GLN A 33 0.59 0.44 0.62
C GLN A 33 1.27 1.80 0.40
N ALA A 34 2.21 1.88 -0.55
CA ALA A 34 2.84 3.15 -0.92
C ALA A 34 1.85 4.05 -1.65
N ILE A 35 1.02 3.48 -2.52
CA ILE A 35 -0.04 4.21 -3.24
C ILE A 35 -1.06 4.79 -2.24
N TYR A 36 -1.42 4.06 -1.18
CA TYR A 36 -2.31 4.57 -0.13
C TYR A 36 -1.70 5.75 0.63
N GLY A 37 -0.42 5.69 0.98
CA GLY A 37 0.29 6.82 1.59
C GLY A 37 0.31 8.05 0.69
N LEU A 38 0.62 7.84 -0.60
CA LEU A 38 0.59 8.91 -1.62
C LEU A 38 -0.81 9.51 -1.76
N LEU A 39 -1.85 8.69 -1.80
CA LEU A 39 -3.24 9.14 -1.89
C LEU A 39 -3.59 10.04 -0.69
N VAL A 40 -3.30 9.59 0.53
CA VAL A 40 -3.63 10.36 1.75
C VAL A 40 -2.93 11.72 1.76
N VAL A 41 -1.63 11.79 1.41
CA VAL A 41 -0.93 13.09 1.38
C VAL A 41 -1.49 14.02 0.31
N ILE A 42 -1.84 13.50 -0.88
CA ILE A 42 -2.47 14.30 -1.93
C ILE A 42 -3.81 14.86 -1.45
N LEU A 43 -4.65 14.04 -0.81
CA LEU A 43 -5.93 14.50 -0.30
C LEU A 43 -5.76 15.56 0.80
N ILE A 44 -4.84 15.36 1.74
CA ILE A 44 -4.52 16.36 2.77
C ILE A 44 -4.09 17.67 2.11
N MET A 45 -3.14 17.65 1.17
CA MET A 45 -2.66 18.85 0.51
C MET A 45 -3.74 19.56 -0.32
N ALA A 46 -4.61 18.81 -1.00
CA ALA A 46 -5.69 19.36 -1.80
C ALA A 46 -6.74 20.06 -0.93
N PHE A 47 -7.20 19.40 0.14
CA PHE A 47 -8.30 19.91 0.95
C PHE A 47 -7.88 20.90 2.06
N THR A 48 -6.58 21.03 2.35
CA THR A 48 -6.04 22.08 3.22
C THR A 48 -5.68 23.36 2.47
N GLY A 49 -5.79 23.38 1.14
CA GLY A 49 -5.39 24.52 0.30
C GLY A 49 -3.88 24.70 0.15
N MET A 50 -3.07 23.73 0.60
CA MET A 50 -1.61 23.78 0.44
C MET A 50 -1.18 23.79 -1.04
N ILE A 51 -1.93 23.13 -1.92
CA ILE A 51 -1.66 23.13 -3.37
C ILE A 51 -1.95 24.51 -3.98
N THR A 52 -3.06 25.14 -3.60
CA THR A 52 -3.51 26.43 -4.14
C THR A 52 -2.81 27.63 -3.48
N ARG A 53 -2.02 27.39 -2.42
CA ARG A 53 -1.40 28.40 -1.54
C ARG A 53 -2.39 29.24 -0.73
N ASP A 54 -3.64 28.83 -0.67
CA ASP A 54 -4.67 29.44 0.17
C ASP A 54 -4.93 28.52 1.36
N VAL A 55 -4.01 28.54 2.34
CA VAL A 55 -4.05 27.59 3.46
C VAL A 55 -5.17 27.98 4.42
N THR A 56 -6.27 27.23 4.37
CA THR A 56 -7.46 27.43 5.21
C THR A 56 -7.48 26.49 6.43
N ALA A 57 -6.44 25.69 6.62
CA ALA A 57 -6.39 24.68 7.67
C ALA A 57 -6.19 25.28 9.07
N THR A 58 -7.05 24.87 10.01
CA THR A 58 -6.90 25.18 11.45
C THR A 58 -5.81 24.32 12.10
N ALA A 59 -5.33 24.71 13.29
CA ALA A 59 -4.41 23.88 14.07
C ALA A 59 -4.97 22.48 14.38
N ALA A 60 -6.29 22.38 14.59
CA ALA A 60 -6.99 21.10 14.78
C ALA A 60 -6.95 20.24 13.51
N ALA A 61 -7.17 20.84 12.32
CA ALA A 61 -7.07 20.15 11.04
C ALA A 61 -5.63 19.68 10.75
N GLY A 62 -4.63 20.48 11.13
CA GLY A 62 -3.21 20.10 11.03
C GLY A 62 -2.88 18.87 11.89
N LEU A 63 -3.31 18.87 13.16
CA LEU A 63 -3.09 17.73 14.06
C LEU A 63 -3.81 16.46 13.59
N ALA A 64 -5.05 16.59 13.12
CA ALA A 64 -5.80 15.49 12.55
C ALA A 64 -5.16 14.94 11.26
N SER A 65 -4.59 15.81 10.42
CA SER A 65 -3.84 15.40 9.23
C SER A 65 -2.59 14.57 9.57
N ILE A 66 -1.90 14.92 10.67
CA ILE A 66 -0.81 14.10 11.20
C ILE A 66 -1.33 12.73 11.66
N GLY A 67 -2.48 12.70 12.36
CA GLY A 67 -3.14 11.46 12.76
C GLY A 67 -3.53 10.56 11.57
N ALA A 68 -4.07 11.16 10.50
CA ALA A 68 -4.39 10.45 9.26
C ALA A 68 -3.12 9.88 8.58
N GLY A 69 -2.04 10.66 8.56
CA GLY A 69 -0.73 10.20 8.07
C GLY A 69 -0.17 9.02 8.88
N PHE A 70 -0.27 9.06 10.21
CA PHE A 70 0.14 7.93 11.05
C PHE A 70 -0.73 6.68 10.84
N ALA A 71 -2.05 6.85 10.71
CA ALA A 71 -2.96 5.73 10.48
C ALA A 71 -2.60 4.94 9.21
N VAL A 72 -2.38 5.65 8.09
CA VAL A 72 -1.98 4.99 6.82
C VAL A 72 -0.53 4.52 6.86
N GLY A 73 0.39 5.29 7.44
CA GLY A 73 1.82 4.96 7.47
C GLY A 73 2.12 3.73 8.31
N LEU A 74 1.53 3.62 9.50
CA LEU A 74 1.70 2.46 10.36
C LEU A 74 1.01 1.23 9.79
N ALA A 75 -0.20 1.38 9.21
CA ALA A 75 -0.86 0.30 8.50
C ALA A 75 -0.05 -0.18 7.28
N GLY A 76 0.68 0.73 6.61
CA GLY A 76 1.56 0.42 5.49
C GLY A 76 2.71 -0.53 5.85
N LEU A 77 3.07 -0.67 7.14
CA LEU A 77 4.04 -1.68 7.59
C LEU A 77 3.58 -3.13 7.31
N SER A 78 2.28 -3.34 7.13
CA SER A 78 1.71 -4.63 6.67
C SER A 78 2.33 -5.11 5.35
N ALA A 79 2.85 -4.20 4.51
CA ALA A 79 3.55 -4.54 3.27
C ALA A 79 4.76 -5.46 3.51
N ILE A 80 5.37 -5.46 4.70
CA ILE A 80 6.49 -6.35 5.02
C ILE A 80 6.02 -7.81 5.02
N GLY A 81 4.93 -8.10 5.74
CA GLY A 81 4.29 -9.41 5.78
C GLY A 81 3.84 -9.86 4.39
N GLN A 82 3.18 -8.96 3.67
CA GLN A 82 2.73 -9.20 2.30
C GLN A 82 3.89 -9.53 1.35
N GLY A 83 5.02 -8.82 1.48
CA GLY A 83 6.22 -9.08 0.68
C GLY A 83 6.85 -10.44 0.95
N MET A 84 6.83 -10.92 2.20
CA MET A 84 7.30 -12.27 2.54
C MET A 84 6.39 -13.35 1.93
N THR A 85 5.07 -13.20 2.07
CA THR A 85 4.10 -14.13 1.46
C THR A 85 4.20 -14.13 -0.07
N ALA A 86 4.37 -12.96 -0.68
CA ALA A 86 4.58 -12.83 -2.12
C ALA A 86 5.88 -13.51 -2.58
N ALA A 87 6.98 -13.35 -1.85
CA ALA A 87 8.24 -14.04 -2.15
C ALA A 87 8.11 -15.57 -2.07
N SER A 88 7.42 -16.10 -1.06
CA SER A 88 7.08 -17.53 -1.00
C SER A 88 6.18 -17.96 -2.16
N GLY A 89 5.24 -17.12 -2.58
CA GLY A 89 4.38 -17.35 -3.74
C GLY A 89 5.14 -17.43 -5.06
N ILE A 90 6.16 -16.59 -5.24
CA ILE A 90 7.08 -16.65 -6.38
C ILE A 90 7.83 -17.98 -6.38
N GLY A 91 8.38 -18.40 -5.23
CA GLY A 91 9.07 -19.69 -5.10
C GLY A 91 8.15 -20.88 -5.40
N ALA A 92 6.92 -20.88 -4.87
CA ALA A 92 5.93 -21.91 -5.16
C ALA A 92 5.57 -21.94 -6.66
N THR A 93 5.37 -20.78 -7.27
CA THR A 93 5.04 -20.66 -8.70
C THR A 93 6.19 -21.13 -9.59
N ALA A 94 7.45 -20.89 -9.18
CA ALA A 94 8.63 -21.34 -9.90
C ALA A 94 8.74 -22.87 -9.94
N GLN A 95 8.28 -23.55 -8.88
CA GLN A 95 8.22 -25.02 -8.83
C GLN A 95 6.99 -25.56 -9.56
N ARG A 96 5.82 -24.94 -9.34
CA ARG A 96 4.51 -25.39 -9.80
C ARG A 96 3.66 -24.21 -10.22
N GLN A 97 3.52 -24.02 -11.53
CA GLN A 97 2.86 -22.82 -12.06
C GLN A 97 1.35 -22.76 -11.74
N ASP A 98 0.73 -23.92 -11.50
CA ASP A 98 -0.65 -24.05 -11.03
C ASP A 98 -0.86 -23.50 -9.60
N ALA A 99 0.22 -23.33 -8.81
CA ALA A 99 0.15 -22.76 -7.47
C ALA A 99 -0.04 -21.23 -7.45
N MET A 100 0.20 -20.53 -8.56
CA MET A 100 0.19 -19.06 -8.62
C MET A 100 -1.12 -18.47 -8.07
N GLY A 101 -2.27 -18.99 -8.49
CA GLY A 101 -3.58 -18.48 -8.05
C GLY A 101 -3.76 -18.57 -6.54
N ALA A 102 -3.48 -19.73 -5.95
CA ALA A 102 -3.57 -19.92 -4.51
C ALA A 102 -2.57 -19.03 -3.75
N SER A 103 -1.35 -18.91 -4.25
CA SER A 103 -0.33 -18.02 -3.67
C SER A 103 -0.73 -16.55 -3.70
N LEU A 104 -1.39 -16.09 -4.77
CA LEU A 104 -1.91 -14.72 -4.84
C LEU A 104 -3.00 -14.46 -3.80
N VAL A 105 -3.91 -15.43 -3.59
CA VAL A 105 -4.94 -15.31 -2.56
C VAL A 105 -4.31 -15.10 -1.18
N PHE A 106 -3.29 -15.88 -0.82
CA PHE A 106 -2.59 -15.69 0.45
C PHE A 106 -1.88 -14.34 0.54
N ALA A 107 -1.27 -13.86 -0.54
CA ALA A 107 -0.58 -12.57 -0.55
C ALA A 107 -1.56 -11.41 -0.29
N VAL A 108 -2.75 -11.44 -0.90
CA VAL A 108 -3.76 -10.38 -0.78
C VAL A 108 -4.46 -10.37 0.58
N MET A 109 -4.43 -11.45 1.38
CA MET A 109 -5.05 -11.44 2.71
C MET A 109 -4.50 -10.33 3.61
N ALA A 110 -3.20 -10.03 3.50
CA ALA A 110 -2.54 -8.96 4.26
C ALA A 110 -2.99 -7.55 3.83
N GLU A 111 -3.56 -7.40 2.63
CA GLU A 111 -4.02 -6.12 2.06
C GLU A 111 -5.11 -5.48 2.93
N THR A 112 -5.94 -6.30 3.57
CA THR A 112 -7.05 -5.86 4.43
C THR A 112 -6.57 -4.87 5.51
N PHE A 113 -5.39 -5.09 6.09
CA PHE A 113 -4.85 -4.22 7.14
C PHE A 113 -4.43 -2.85 6.59
N ALA A 114 -3.87 -2.81 5.38
CA ALA A 114 -3.53 -1.57 4.70
C ALA A 114 -4.78 -0.76 4.36
N ILE A 115 -5.83 -1.42 3.87
CA ILE A 115 -7.13 -0.81 3.57
C ILE A 115 -7.76 -0.23 4.84
N PHE A 116 -7.66 -0.92 5.98
CA PHE A 116 -8.16 -0.38 7.25
C PHE A 116 -7.44 0.91 7.68
N GLY A 117 -6.13 0.98 7.51
CA GLY A 117 -5.38 2.22 7.79
C GLY A 117 -5.80 3.38 6.88
N LEU A 118 -5.98 3.09 5.58
CA LEU A 118 -6.50 4.07 4.63
C LEU A 118 -7.91 4.55 5.03
N LEU A 119 -8.80 3.62 5.39
CA LEU A 119 -10.16 3.94 5.79
C LEU A 119 -10.16 4.84 7.04
N VAL A 120 -9.34 4.53 8.04
CA VAL A 120 -9.20 5.37 9.24
C VAL A 120 -8.70 6.77 8.89
N ALA A 121 -7.72 6.90 8.00
CA ALA A 121 -7.23 8.20 7.54
C ALA A 121 -8.34 9.03 6.87
N VAL A 122 -9.14 8.41 6.00
CA VAL A 122 -10.28 9.06 5.34
C VAL A 122 -11.36 9.46 6.35
N LEU A 123 -11.67 8.60 7.32
CA LEU A 123 -12.66 8.90 8.37
C LEU A 123 -12.21 10.04 9.29
N ILE A 124 -10.92 10.15 9.61
CA ILE A 124 -10.36 11.28 10.36
C ILE A 124 -10.60 12.58 9.59
N MET A 125 -10.24 12.59 8.30
CA MET A 125 -10.41 13.76 7.44
C MET A 125 -11.88 14.15 7.27
N PHE A 126 -12.78 13.17 7.14
CA PHE A 126 -14.21 13.40 7.09
C PHE A 126 -14.75 13.96 8.42
N GLY A 127 -14.32 13.41 9.55
CA GLY A 127 -14.75 13.82 10.88
C GLY A 127 -14.38 15.27 11.24
N ILE A 128 -13.27 15.78 10.71
CA ILE A 128 -12.87 17.20 10.88
C ILE A 128 -13.49 18.14 9.83
N GLY A 129 -14.31 17.62 8.91
CA GLY A 129 -14.94 18.42 7.87
C GLY A 129 -14.00 18.80 6.72
N LEU A 130 -12.85 18.14 6.54
CA LEU A 130 -11.88 18.51 5.50
C LEU A 130 -12.46 18.39 4.08
N PHE A 131 -13.40 17.47 3.87
CA PHE A 131 -14.08 17.28 2.58
C PHE A 131 -15.31 18.18 2.39
N GLY A 132 -15.77 18.86 3.45
CA GLY A 132 -16.93 19.74 3.42
C GLY A 132 -16.48 21.18 3.44
N GLY A 133 -16.46 21.83 2.28
CA GLY A 133 -16.23 23.28 2.21
C GLY A 133 -17.28 24.01 3.04
N ALA A 134 -16.85 24.59 4.16
CA ALA A 134 -17.57 25.58 4.94
C ALA A 134 -16.61 26.72 5.26
#